data_AF-A0A940P0U2-F1
#
_entry.id   AF-A0A940P0U2-F1
#
_cell.length_a   1.000
_cell.length_b   1.000
_cell.length_c   1.000
_cell.angle_alpha   90.00
_cell.angle_beta   90.00
_cell.angle_gamma   90.00
#
_symmetry.space_group_name_H-M   'P 1'
#
loop_
_entity.id
_entity.type
_entity.pdbx_description
1 polymer ?
#
loop_
_entity_poly.entity_id
_entity_poly.type
_entity_poly.pdbx_seq_one_letter_code
_entity_poly.pdbx_strand_id
1 'polypeptide(L)'
;MHEEFDLQGYLSAGIERVVTEAVKATLRNPKESAFMLKFAAASRAASKKRRKAEDNGEHIPPFLIASITSKCNLHCAGCYSRCNHTTVDAEPV
;
A
#
# COMPACT_ATOMS: atom_id res chain seq x y z
N MET A 1 13.76 -13.40 -24.85
CA MET A 1 12.75 -12.33 -24.73
C MET A 1 12.19 -12.46 -23.31
N HIS A 2 12.66 -11.64 -22.37
CA HIS A 2 12.08 -11.65 -21.03
C HIS A 2 10.73 -10.93 -21.12
N GLU A 3 9.64 -11.63 -20.82
CA GLU A 3 8.36 -10.96 -20.58
C GLU A 3 8.55 -9.95 -19.44
N GLU A 4 8.14 -8.71 -19.68
CA GLU A 4 8.18 -7.66 -18.69
C GLU A 4 7.13 -7.97 -17.62
N PHE A 5 7.57 -8.22 -16.40
CA PHE A 5 6.66 -8.57 -15.30
C PHE A 5 5.82 -7.36 -14.90
N ASP A 6 4.50 -7.46 -15.07
CA ASP A 6 3.55 -6.43 -14.61
C ASP A 6 3.41 -6.45 -13.08
N LEU A 7 4.37 -5.80 -12.42
CA LEU A 7 4.37 -5.64 -10.96
C LEU A 7 3.14 -4.88 -10.47
N GLN A 8 2.67 -3.89 -11.22
CA GLN A 8 1.51 -3.08 -10.84
C GLN A 8 0.22 -3.90 -10.83
N GLY A 9 0.00 -4.71 -11.87
CA GLY A 9 -1.11 -5.65 -11.95
C GLY A 9 -1.03 -6.70 -10.85
N TYR A 10 0.15 -7.27 -10.62
CA TYR A 10 0.37 -8.25 -9.55
C TYR A 10 -0.01 -7.70 -8.16
N LEU A 11 0.50 -6.51 -7.81
CA LEU A 11 0.24 -5.88 -6.52
C LEU A 11 -1.24 -5.48 -6.37
N SER A 12 -1.83 -4.92 -7.43
CA SER A 12 -3.25 -4.53 -7.41
C SER A 12 -4.17 -5.73 -7.20
N ALA A 13 -3.91 -6.85 -7.89
CA ALA A 13 -4.63 -8.10 -7.69
C ALA A 13 -4.39 -8.71 -6.29
N GLY A 14 -3.20 -8.53 -5.73
CA GLY A 14 -2.90 -8.87 -4.34
C GLY A 14 -3.80 -8.12 -3.35
N ILE A 15 -3.91 -6.80 -3.51
CA ILE A 15 -4.77 -5.95 -2.66
C ILE A 15 -6.22 -6.39 -2.77
N GLU A 16 -6.75 -6.55 -3.99
CA GLU A 16 -8.15 -6.91 -4.20
C GLU A 16 -8.51 -8.24 -3.54
N ARG A 17 -7.61 -9.23 -3.58
CA ARG A 17 -7.77 -10.50 -2.85
C ARG A 17 -7.84 -10.28 -1.35
N VAL A 18 -6.88 -9.55 -0.77
CA VAL A 18 -6.86 -9.29 0.69
C VAL A 18 -8.13 -8.57 1.15
N VAL A 19 -8.57 -7.54 0.41
CA VAL A 19 -9.81 -6.82 0.71
C VAL A 19 -11.03 -7.74 0.64
N THR A 20 -11.10 -8.60 -0.37
CA THR A 20 -12.21 -9.54 -0.56
C THR A 20 -12.30 -10.55 0.59
N GLU A 21 -11.17 -11.12 0.99
CA GLU A 21 -11.13 -12.04 2.13
C GLU A 21 -11.46 -11.34 3.45
N ALA A 22 -11.01 -10.10 3.64
CA ALA A 22 -11.38 -9.31 4.81
C ALA A 22 -12.89 -9.01 4.87
N VAL A 23 -13.53 -8.68 3.73
CA VAL A 23 -15.00 -8.52 3.67
C VAL A 23 -15.69 -9.84 4.07
N LYS A 24 -15.27 -10.97 3.52
CA LYS A 24 -15.83 -12.30 3.85
C LYS A 24 -15.70 -12.62 5.34
N ALA A 25 -14.55 -12.31 5.95
CA ALA A 25 -14.32 -12.54 7.38
C ALA A 25 -15.29 -11.76 8.27
N THR A 26 -15.72 -10.57 7.83
CA THR A 26 -16.61 -9.70 8.62
C THR A 26 -18.11 -9.98 8.45
N LEU A 27 -18.52 -10.96 7.63
CA LEU A 27 -19.93 -11.22 7.31
C LEU A 27 -20.82 -11.58 8.52
N ARG A 28 -20.20 -12.01 9.63
CA ARG A 28 -20.92 -12.34 10.88
C ARG A 28 -21.23 -11.11 11.75
N ASN A 29 -20.64 -9.95 11.45
CA ASN A 29 -20.88 -8.70 12.17
C ASN A 29 -21.33 -7.61 11.18
N PRO A 30 -22.58 -7.13 11.26
CA PRO A 30 -23.11 -6.16 10.29
C PRO A 30 -22.38 -4.82 10.33
N LYS A 31 -21.87 -4.39 11.50
CA LYS A 31 -21.13 -3.12 11.63
C LYS A 31 -19.76 -3.21 10.94
N GLU A 32 -19.03 -4.29 11.18
CA GLU A 32 -17.74 -4.54 10.53
C GLU A 32 -17.92 -4.75 9.02
N SER A 33 -18.93 -5.52 8.61
CA SER A 33 -19.29 -5.71 7.19
C SER A 33 -19.54 -4.38 6.49
N ALA A 34 -20.33 -3.49 7.10
CA ALA A 34 -20.62 -2.17 6.52
C ALA A 34 -19.35 -1.33 6.37
N PHE A 35 -18.44 -1.37 7.34
CA PHE A 35 -17.14 -0.70 7.25
C PHE A 35 -16.28 -1.30 6.12
N MET A 36 -16.15 -2.62 6.08
CA MET A 36 -15.32 -3.31 5.09
C MET A 36 -15.85 -3.15 3.66
N LEU A 37 -17.17 -3.12 3.47
CA LEU A 37 -17.77 -2.83 2.16
C LEU A 37 -17.46 -1.40 1.70
N LYS A 38 -17.55 -0.41 2.59
CA LYS A 38 -17.15 0.98 2.28
C LYS A 38 -15.67 1.05 1.91
N PHE A 39 -14.81 0.37 2.67
CA PHE A 39 -13.39 0.27 2.37
C PHE A 39 -13.13 -0.38 1.01
N ALA A 40 -13.82 -1.48 0.69
CA ALA A 40 -13.70 -2.16 -0.59
C ALA A 40 -14.10 -1.26 -1.77
N ALA A 41 -15.19 -0.50 -1.63
CA ALA A 41 -15.60 0.49 -2.64
C ALA A 41 -14.54 1.58 -2.83
N ALA A 42 -13.99 2.12 -1.74
CA ALA A 42 -12.93 3.13 -1.80
C ALA A 42 -11.64 2.59 -2.45
N SER A 43 -11.24 1.36 -2.11
CA SER A 43 -10.10 0.66 -2.70
C SER A 43 -10.27 0.49 -4.22
N ARG A 44 -11.46 0.05 -4.66
CA ARG A 44 -11.77 -0.13 -6.09
C ARG A 44 -11.75 1.20 -6.85
N ALA A 45 -12.28 2.27 -6.25
CA ALA A 45 -12.23 3.61 -6.82
C ALA A 45 -10.79 4.14 -6.94
N ALA A 46 -9.93 3.91 -5.93
CA ALA A 46 -8.52 4.27 -5.97
C ALA A 46 -7.75 3.51 -7.06
N SER A 47 -7.98 2.19 -7.22
CA SER A 47 -7.39 1.41 -8.30
C SER A 47 -7.80 1.91 -9.68
N LYS A 48 -9.07 2.28 -9.88
CA LYS A 48 -9.53 2.90 -11.13
C LYS A 48 -8.85 4.24 -11.41
N LYS A 49 -8.64 5.07 -10.39
CA LYS A 49 -7.91 6.35 -10.53
C LYS A 49 -6.45 6.13 -10.94
N ARG A 50 -5.74 5.20 -10.28
CA ARG A 50 -4.36 4.83 -10.64
C ARG A 50 -4.27 4.31 -12.06
N ARG A 51 -5.20 3.44 -12.48
CA ARG A 51 -5.24 2.96 -13.87
C ARG A 51 -5.42 4.09 -14.88
N LYS A 52 -6.31 5.05 -14.60
CA LYS A 52 -6.48 6.22 -15.48
C LYS A 52 -5.21 7.09 -15.54
N ALA A 53 -4.49 7.24 -14.43
CA ALA A 53 -3.21 7.94 -14.41
C ALA A 53 -2.17 7.20 -15.27
N GLU A 54 -2.10 5.87 -15.14
CA GLU A 54 -1.24 5.01 -15.95
C GLU A 54 -1.53 5.17 -17.45
N ASP A 55 -2.81 5.11 -17.83
CA ASP A 55 -3.24 5.26 -19.23
C ASP A 55 -2.88 6.67 -19.79
N ASN A 56 -2.64 7.66 -18.91
CA ASN A 56 -2.18 9.01 -19.25
C ASN A 56 -0.65 9.18 -19.17
N GLY A 57 0.10 8.12 -18.87
CA GLY A 57 1.55 8.14 -18.73
C GLY A 57 2.08 8.53 -17.36
N GLU A 58 1.21 8.63 -16.35
CA GLU A 58 1.59 8.91 -14.96
C GLU A 58 1.54 7.62 -14.12
N HIS A 59 2.72 7.08 -13.80
CA HIS A 59 2.84 5.84 -13.04
C HIS A 59 2.65 6.07 -11.54
N ILE A 60 1.56 5.57 -10.97
CA ILE A 60 1.24 5.71 -9.54
C ILE A 60 1.11 4.32 -8.90
N PRO A 61 2.07 3.91 -8.05
CA PRO A 61 2.08 2.57 -7.51
C PRO A 61 0.93 2.34 -6.50
N PRO A 62 0.46 1.09 -6.36
CA PRO A 62 -0.61 0.78 -5.42
C PRO A 62 -0.18 0.87 -3.95
N PHE A 63 1.13 0.76 -3.68
CA PHE A 63 1.79 1.03 -2.40
C PHE A 63 3.06 1.84 -2.65
N LEU A 64 3.36 2.79 -1.77
CA LEU A 64 4.61 3.56 -1.81
C LEU A 64 5.21 3.60 -0.41
N ILE A 65 6.44 3.13 -0.28
CA ILE A 65 7.29 3.36 0.88
C ILE A 65 8.49 4.14 0.36
N ALA A 66 8.63 5.38 0.80
CA ALA A 66 9.74 6.26 0.40
C ALA A 66 10.52 6.67 1.65
N SER A 67 11.82 6.35 1.68
CA SER A 67 12.74 6.86 2.68
C SER A 67 13.49 8.04 2.07
N ILE A 68 13.11 9.25 2.46
CA ILE A 68 13.72 10.49 1.94
C ILE A 68 15.11 10.70 2.56
N THR A 69 15.31 10.21 3.78
CA THR A 69 16.59 10.22 4.50
C THR A 69 16.79 8.90 5.24
N SER A 70 18.03 8.45 5.32
CA SER A 70 18.47 7.37 6.21
C SER A 70 19.09 7.91 7.50
N LYS A 71 19.12 9.23 7.72
CA LYS A 71 19.66 9.84 8.93
C LYS A 71 18.53 10.32 9.84
N CYS A 72 18.55 9.88 11.10
CA CYS A 72 17.65 10.36 12.13
C CYS A 72 18.34 10.21 13.49
N ASN A 73 18.26 11.23 14.34
CA ASN A 73 18.81 11.22 15.70
C ASN A 73 17.77 10.84 16.77
N LEU A 74 16.54 10.49 16.35
CA LEU A 74 15.44 10.10 17.25
C LEU A 74 15.30 8.59 17.32
N HIS A 75 14.80 8.09 18.46
CA HIS A 75 14.60 6.67 18.73
C HIS A 75 13.13 6.36 19.04
N CYS A 76 12.25 6.71 18.08
CA CYS A 76 10.80 6.55 18.25
C CYS A 76 10.40 5.09 18.45
N ALA A 77 9.46 4.85 19.37
CA ALA A 77 8.82 3.55 19.52
C ALA A 77 8.16 3.14 18.19
N GLY A 78 8.50 1.95 17.68
CA GLY A 78 7.96 1.43 16.42
C GLY A 78 8.58 2.04 15.15
N CYS A 79 9.81 2.57 15.20
CA CYS A 79 10.48 3.12 14.02
C CYS A 79 10.75 2.03 12.96
N TYR A 80 10.00 2.06 11.85
CA TYR A 80 10.17 1.14 10.72
C TYR A 80 11.62 1.08 10.22
N SER A 81 12.26 2.24 10.03
CA SER A 81 13.59 2.31 9.42
C SER A 81 14.71 1.84 10.36
N ARG A 82 14.58 2.01 11.69
CA ARG A 82 15.51 1.39 12.66
C ARG A 82 15.29 -0.11 12.80
N CYS A 83 14.04 -0.57 12.84
CA CYS A 83 13.73 -2.00 12.90
C CYS A 83 14.26 -2.78 11.70
N ASN A 84 14.32 -2.15 10.52
CA ASN A 84 14.85 -2.75 9.30
C ASN A 84 16.34 -2.43 9.05
N HIS A 85 17.04 -1.83 10.01
CA HIS A 85 18.46 -1.44 9.89
C HIS A 85 18.76 -0.52 8.69
N THR A 86 17.79 0.30 8.27
CA THR A 86 17.92 1.25 7.15
C THR A 86 18.13 2.71 7.61
N THR A 87 18.32 2.94 8.91
CA THR A 87 18.62 4.25 9.51
C THR A 87 19.97 4.25 10.23
N VAL A 88 20.71 5.36 10.10
CA VAL A 88 21.89 5.68 10.90
C VAL A 88 21.58 6.79 11.91
N ASP A 89 22.21 6.71 13.08
CA ASP A 89 22.02 7.69 14.14
C ASP A 89 22.87 8.93 13.87
N ALA A 90 22.24 9.94 13.26
CA ALA A 90 22.87 11.18 12.85
C ALA A 90 21.81 12.28 12.73
N GLU A 91 22.24 13.56 12.80
CA GLU A 91 21.34 14.67 12.53
C GLU A 91 20.73 14.55 11.12
N PRO A 92 19.41 14.79 10.97
CA PRO A 92 18.78 14.84 9.66
C PRO A 92 19.41 15.97 8.83
N VAL A 93 19.54 15.72 7.52
CA VAL A 93 20.07 16.69 6.54
C VAL A 93 19.00 17.70 6.18
#